data_AF-A0A6L5NVS4-F1
#
_entry.id   AF-A0A6L5NVS4-F1
#
_cell.length_a   1.000
_cell.length_b   1.000
_cell.length_c   1.000
_cell.angle_alpha   90.00
_cell.angle_beta   90.00
_cell.angle_gamma   90.00
#
_symmetry.space_group_name_H-M   'P 1'
#
loop_
_entity.id
_entity.type
_entity.pdbx_description
1 polymer ?
#
loop_
_entity_poly.entity_id
_entity_poly.type
_entity_poly.pdbx_seq_one_letter_code
_entity_poly.pdbx_strand_id
1 'polypeptide(L)'
;MLEISYAIDELTTLMFVKNTHYFCFENKQWITANELKANDVIITRSGNLACVISVTPIDTRRPAPLLVSKLRDVKYSHNHHFFVTKNPNSALDVSCEAAPSDPLELIPYELANRPSYLPSGKPTGHHSGPWVAARYVNQQGEEFIGCGRADNTMCAEDAAITDLKAKLADNTQLNQTNVTISHAYIRKYAKKGRLINTMSPCYHCRENYGAALNDKTMGDSDLTKTGRNFLKPS
;
A
#
# COMPACT_ATOMS: atom_id res chain seq x y z
N MET A 1 10.49 -17.61 22.28
CA MET A 1 9.64 -17.25 21.13
C MET A 1 8.21 -17.35 21.60
N LEU A 2 7.32 -16.53 21.07
CA LEU A 2 5.91 -16.49 21.43
C LEU A 2 5.06 -16.79 20.20
N GLU A 3 3.99 -17.54 20.40
CA GLU A 3 2.85 -17.63 19.48
C GLU A 3 1.83 -16.60 19.96
N ILE A 4 1.42 -15.68 19.09
CA ILE A 4 0.41 -14.67 19.41
C ILE A 4 -0.75 -14.89 18.46
N SER A 5 -1.92 -15.24 19.00
CA SER A 5 -3.16 -15.23 18.24
C SER A 5 -3.84 -13.87 18.40
N TYR A 6 -4.36 -13.33 17.31
CA TYR A 6 -4.99 -12.01 17.29
C TYR A 6 -6.13 -11.97 16.27
N ALA A 7 -7.05 -11.05 16.48
CA ALA A 7 -8.15 -10.73 15.57
C ALA A 7 -7.99 -9.33 14.97
N ILE A 8 -8.25 -9.19 13.68
CA ILE A 8 -8.53 -7.91 13.03
C ILE A 8 -9.93 -8.05 12.44
N ASP A 9 -10.87 -7.21 12.89
CA ASP A 9 -12.29 -7.36 12.61
C ASP A 9 -12.77 -8.79 12.96
N GLU A 10 -13.39 -9.51 12.01
CA GLU A 10 -13.88 -10.88 12.18
C GLU A 10 -12.80 -11.95 11.92
N LEU A 11 -11.59 -11.57 11.48
CA LEU A 11 -10.53 -12.51 11.14
C LEU A 11 -9.62 -12.80 12.31
N THR A 12 -9.57 -14.07 12.69
CA THR A 12 -8.56 -14.57 13.64
C THR A 12 -7.39 -15.21 12.91
N THR A 13 -6.17 -14.89 13.35
CA THR A 13 -4.94 -15.51 12.86
C THR A 13 -3.90 -15.59 13.96
N LEU A 14 -2.67 -16.01 13.61
CA LEU A 14 -1.56 -16.12 14.54
C LEU A 14 -0.25 -15.60 13.93
N MET A 15 0.70 -15.23 14.79
CA MET A 15 2.06 -14.86 14.43
C MET A 15 3.07 -15.45 15.41
N PHE A 16 4.31 -15.58 14.94
CA PHE A 16 5.42 -16.07 15.74
C PHE A 16 6.50 -15.00 15.88
N VAL A 17 6.84 -14.61 17.12
CA VAL A 17 7.78 -13.51 17.37
C VAL A 17 8.77 -13.81 18.49
N LYS A 18 9.91 -13.13 18.46
CA LYS A 18 10.85 -13.12 19.59
C LYS A 18 10.24 -12.34 20.75
N ASN A 19 10.58 -12.74 21.98
CA ASN A 19 10.10 -12.09 23.20
C ASN A 19 10.46 -10.59 23.27
N THR A 20 11.55 -10.20 22.58
CA THR A 20 12.06 -8.83 22.50
C THR A 20 11.50 -8.02 21.32
N HIS A 21 10.59 -8.57 20.54
CA HIS A 21 9.94 -7.85 19.45
C HIS A 21 9.05 -6.73 20.03
N TYR A 22 8.99 -5.57 19.39
CA TYR A 22 8.21 -4.43 19.86
C TYR A 22 6.96 -4.24 19.03
N PHE A 23 5.83 -3.97 19.69
CA PHE A 23 4.57 -3.58 19.08
C PHE A 23 4.16 -2.17 19.57
N CYS A 24 3.30 -1.52 18.80
CA CYS A 24 2.69 -0.24 19.16
C CYS A 24 1.22 -0.46 19.54
N PHE A 25 0.81 0.02 20.71
CA PHE A 25 -0.59 0.04 21.15
C PHE A 25 -1.40 1.12 20.44
N GLU A 26 -2.74 1.00 20.52
CA GLU A 26 -3.69 2.00 19.99
C GLU A 26 -3.42 3.43 20.50
N ASN A 27 -2.94 3.54 21.74
CA ASN A 27 -2.57 4.81 22.38
C ASN A 27 -1.15 5.30 22.00
N LYS A 28 -0.52 4.66 21.00
CA LYS A 28 0.84 4.93 20.49
C LYS A 28 1.96 4.67 21.50
N GLN A 29 1.71 3.93 22.57
CA GLN A 29 2.75 3.45 23.47
C GLN A 29 3.38 2.18 22.94
N TRP A 30 4.64 1.96 23.31
CA TRP A 30 5.41 0.80 22.87
C TRP A 30 5.41 -0.29 23.93
N ILE A 31 5.22 -1.53 23.50
CA ILE A 31 5.25 -2.71 24.36
C ILE A 31 6.12 -3.80 23.74
N THR A 32 6.78 -4.60 24.58
CA THR A 32 7.47 -5.79 24.09
C THR A 32 6.52 -6.98 23.97
N ALA A 33 6.80 -7.90 23.06
CA ALA A 33 5.98 -9.08 22.84
C ALA A 33 5.80 -9.93 24.11
N ASN A 34 6.79 -9.94 25.01
CA ASN A 34 6.70 -10.66 26.28
C ASN A 34 5.68 -10.06 27.26
N GLU A 35 5.41 -8.76 27.14
CA GLU A 35 4.51 -8.03 28.03
C GLU A 35 3.07 -8.01 27.52
N LEU A 36 2.83 -8.44 26.26
CA LEU A 36 1.51 -8.53 25.68
C LEU A 36 0.63 -9.56 26.41
N LYS A 37 -0.65 -9.20 26.58
CA LYS A 37 -1.68 -10.02 27.22
C LYS A 37 -2.90 -10.15 26.32
N ALA A 38 -3.77 -11.09 26.65
CA ALA A 38 -5.07 -11.18 26.01
C ALA A 38 -5.88 -9.89 26.24
N ASN A 39 -6.62 -9.48 25.20
CA ASN A 39 -7.38 -8.24 25.06
C ASN A 39 -6.54 -6.96 24.84
N ASP A 40 -5.22 -7.06 24.76
CA ASP A 40 -4.39 -5.92 24.34
C ASP A 40 -4.68 -5.57 22.87
N VAL A 41 -4.66 -4.27 22.54
CA VAL A 41 -4.95 -3.78 21.19
C VAL A 41 -3.71 -3.14 20.59
N ILE A 42 -3.19 -3.74 19.51
CA ILE A 42 -2.00 -3.30 18.79
C ILE A 42 -2.35 -2.75 17.40
N ILE A 43 -1.59 -1.76 16.94
CA ILE A 43 -1.84 -1.07 15.67
C ILE A 43 -1.07 -1.74 14.53
N THR A 44 -1.78 -2.02 13.45
CA THR A 44 -1.20 -2.45 12.18
C THR A 44 -0.63 -1.27 11.39
N ARG A 45 0.29 -1.52 10.46
CA ARG A 45 0.86 -0.47 9.61
C ARG A 45 -0.17 0.26 8.74
N SER A 46 -1.35 -0.34 8.50
CA SER A 46 -2.47 0.29 7.78
C SER A 46 -3.43 1.07 8.70
N GLY A 47 -3.12 1.20 9.99
CA GLY A 47 -3.96 1.91 10.97
C GLY A 47 -5.11 1.08 11.56
N ASN A 48 -5.32 -0.16 11.09
CA ASN A 48 -6.32 -1.05 11.68
C ASN A 48 -5.87 -1.54 13.06
N LEU A 49 -6.83 -1.79 13.94
CA LEU A 49 -6.62 -2.30 15.28
C LEU A 49 -6.68 -3.83 15.28
N ALA A 50 -5.73 -4.47 15.95
CA ALA A 50 -5.75 -5.90 16.19
C ALA A 50 -5.86 -6.21 17.69
N CYS A 51 -6.86 -7.01 18.05
CA CYS A 51 -7.06 -7.47 19.42
C CYS A 51 -6.29 -8.78 19.64
N VAL A 52 -5.39 -8.80 20.63
CA VAL A 52 -4.66 -10.00 21.03
C VAL A 52 -5.61 -10.97 21.72
N ILE A 53 -5.76 -12.16 21.18
CA ILE A 53 -6.63 -13.20 21.75
C ILE A 53 -5.86 -14.02 22.78
N SER A 54 -4.64 -14.43 22.44
CA SER A 54 -3.81 -15.24 23.33
C SER A 54 -2.32 -15.08 23.02
N VAL A 55 -1.50 -15.16 24.07
CA VAL A 55 -0.03 -15.16 23.97
C VAL A 55 0.50 -16.43 24.64
N THR A 56 1.15 -17.29 23.87
CA THR A 56 1.63 -18.60 24.34
C THR A 56 3.15 -18.69 24.17
N PRO A 57 3.91 -19.02 25.23
CA PRO A 57 5.34 -19.27 25.10
C PRO A 57 5.62 -20.57 24.33
N ILE A 58 6.58 -20.50 23.42
CA ILE A 58 7.02 -21.64 22.62
C ILE A 58 8.42 -22.05 23.05
N ASP A 59 8.58 -23.33 23.38
CA ASP A 59 9.89 -23.95 23.51
C ASP A 59 10.45 -24.35 22.14
N THR A 60 11.40 -23.57 21.65
CA THR A 60 12.08 -23.82 20.37
C THR A 60 13.26 -24.77 20.48
N ARG A 61 13.59 -25.28 21.68
CA ARG A 61 14.73 -26.20 21.89
C ARG A 61 14.42 -27.63 21.43
N ARG A 62 13.14 -28.03 21.49
CA ARG A 62 12.63 -29.34 21.02
C ARG A 62 11.26 -29.18 20.36
N PRO A 63 11.19 -28.51 19.20
CA PRO A 63 9.91 -28.18 18.59
C PRO A 63 9.22 -29.43 18.05
N ALA A 64 7.93 -29.59 18.34
CA ALA A 64 7.12 -30.65 17.75
C ALA A 64 7.06 -30.49 16.21
N PRO A 65 6.99 -31.58 15.42
CA PRO A 65 6.99 -31.51 13.95
C PRO A 65 5.92 -30.57 13.36
N LEU A 66 4.73 -30.53 13.96
CA LEU A 66 3.64 -29.64 13.58
C LEU A 66 4.00 -28.15 13.78
N LEU A 67 4.66 -27.83 14.89
CA LEU A 67 5.15 -26.48 15.16
C LEU A 67 6.25 -26.09 14.17
N VAL A 68 7.16 -26.99 13.82
CA VAL A 68 8.20 -26.73 12.80
C VAL A 68 7.56 -26.41 11.45
N SER A 69 6.51 -27.13 11.06
CA SER A 69 5.76 -26.85 9.83
C SER A 69 5.11 -25.46 9.87
N LYS A 70 4.44 -25.10 10.96
CA LYS A 70 3.82 -23.76 11.13
C LYS A 70 4.86 -22.62 11.15
N LEU A 71 6.01 -22.82 11.79
CA LEU A 71 7.11 -21.84 11.83
C LEU A 71 7.76 -21.65 10.46
N ARG A 72 7.74 -22.67 9.59
CA ARG A 72 8.23 -22.59 8.20
C ARG A 72 7.19 -22.01 7.24
N ASP A 73 5.92 -21.98 7.63
CA ASP A 73 4.90 -21.30 6.86
C ASP A 73 5.17 -19.79 6.92
N VAL A 74 5.50 -19.23 5.75
CA VAL A 74 5.81 -17.82 5.58
C VAL A 74 4.63 -16.95 6.01
N LYS A 75 3.38 -17.43 5.84
CA LYS A 75 2.19 -16.70 6.26
C LYS A 75 2.23 -16.39 7.75
N TYR A 76 2.50 -17.39 8.60
CA TYR A 76 2.49 -17.18 10.06
C TYR A 76 3.77 -16.57 10.61
N SER A 77 4.92 -16.98 10.06
CA SER A 77 6.22 -16.49 10.53
C SER A 77 6.46 -15.01 10.21
N HIS A 78 5.82 -14.47 9.17
CA HIS A 78 5.98 -13.08 8.74
C HIS A 78 4.77 -12.19 9.07
N ASN A 79 3.71 -12.72 9.70
CA ASN A 79 2.53 -11.94 10.07
C ASN A 79 2.84 -10.75 10.99
N HIS A 80 3.90 -10.83 11.80
CA HIS A 80 4.30 -9.73 12.66
C HIS A 80 4.76 -8.47 11.87
N HIS A 81 5.14 -8.60 10.59
CA HIS A 81 5.46 -7.46 9.73
C HIS A 81 4.24 -6.59 9.37
N PHE A 82 3.02 -7.07 9.61
CA PHE A 82 1.82 -6.24 9.45
C PHE A 82 1.69 -5.17 10.54
N PHE A 83 2.51 -5.20 11.59
CA PHE A 83 2.44 -4.30 12.74
C PHE A 83 3.52 -3.23 12.75
N VAL A 84 3.28 -2.17 13.52
CA VAL A 84 4.22 -1.07 13.76
C VAL A 84 5.26 -1.50 14.82
N THR A 85 6.56 -1.37 14.52
CA THR A 85 7.66 -1.93 15.35
C THR A 85 8.85 -0.96 15.46
N LYS A 86 9.55 -0.91 16.61
CA LYS A 86 10.71 0.01 16.83
C LYS A 86 11.97 -0.30 16.04
N ASN A 87 12.26 -1.59 15.82
CA ASN A 87 13.53 -2.05 15.26
C ASN A 87 13.27 -2.82 13.96
N PRO A 88 13.01 -2.10 12.85
CA PRO A 88 12.98 -2.70 11.53
C PRO A 88 14.33 -3.38 11.26
N ASN A 89 14.35 -4.72 11.21
CA ASN A 89 15.60 -5.50 11.15
C ASN A 89 16.17 -5.61 9.72
N SER A 90 15.56 -4.96 8.73
CA SER A 90 16.02 -5.03 7.34
C SER A 90 15.96 -3.68 6.63
N ALA A 91 16.88 -3.45 5.69
CA ALA A 91 16.86 -2.28 4.80
C ALA A 91 15.59 -2.19 3.92
N LEU A 92 14.80 -3.27 3.86
CA LEU A 92 13.50 -3.33 3.21
C LEU A 92 12.34 -2.94 4.13
N ASP A 93 12.55 -2.98 5.45
CA ASP A 93 11.59 -2.38 6.37
C ASP A 93 11.58 -0.85 6.18
N VAL A 94 12.74 -0.22 5.96
CA VAL A 94 12.95 1.24 5.82
C VAL A 94 12.39 1.85 4.50
N SER A 95 11.78 1.08 3.60
CA SER A 95 11.35 1.58 2.28
C SER A 95 9.83 1.77 2.19
N CYS A 96 9.42 3.05 2.17
CA CYS A 96 8.05 3.58 2.21
C CYS A 96 7.24 3.21 3.47
N GLU A 97 7.85 3.37 4.66
CA GLU A 97 7.23 3.06 5.96
C GLU A 97 6.05 3.94 6.36
N ALA A 98 5.83 5.08 5.70
CA ALA A 98 4.72 5.97 5.99
C ALA A 98 3.86 6.17 4.74
N ALA A 99 2.54 6.04 4.92
CA ALA A 99 1.59 6.55 3.95
C ALA A 99 1.89 8.04 3.71
N PRO A 100 1.84 8.52 2.46
CA PRO A 100 2.10 9.93 2.17
C PRO A 100 1.05 10.80 2.87
N SER A 101 1.48 11.98 3.35
CA SER A 101 0.60 12.94 4.01
C SER A 101 -0.17 13.82 3.03
N ASP A 102 0.26 13.88 1.76
CA ASP A 102 -0.49 14.57 0.70
C ASP A 102 -1.76 13.75 0.36
N PRO A 103 -2.96 14.34 0.50
CA PRO A 103 -4.22 13.64 0.16
C PRO A 103 -4.25 13.07 -1.26
N LEU A 104 -3.61 13.72 -2.23
CA LEU A 104 -3.58 13.23 -3.61
C LEU A 104 -2.72 11.98 -3.76
N GLU A 105 -1.59 11.91 -3.04
CA GLU A 105 -0.66 10.76 -3.04
C GLU A 105 -1.19 9.60 -2.21
N LEU A 106 -2.04 9.87 -1.20
CA LEU A 106 -2.62 8.84 -0.33
C LEU A 106 -3.56 7.90 -1.09
N ILE A 107 -4.34 8.43 -2.03
CA ILE A 107 -5.30 7.68 -2.85
C ILE A 107 -4.64 6.50 -3.58
N PRO A 108 -3.65 6.72 -4.47
CA PRO A 108 -2.99 5.62 -5.19
C PRO A 108 -2.19 4.71 -4.27
N TYR A 109 -1.62 5.23 -3.17
CA TYR A 109 -0.95 4.42 -2.15
C TYR A 109 -1.90 3.39 -1.54
N GLU A 110 -3.09 3.82 -1.09
CA GLU A 110 -4.11 2.92 -0.51
C GLU A 110 -4.63 1.92 -1.53
N LEU A 111 -4.87 2.35 -2.77
CA LEU A 111 -5.29 1.48 -3.88
C LEU A 111 -4.26 0.38 -4.16
N ALA A 112 -2.96 0.73 -4.19
CA ALA A 112 -1.88 -0.24 -4.32
C ALA A 112 -1.76 -1.14 -3.08
N ASN A 113 -2.12 -0.63 -1.89
CA ASN A 113 -2.08 -1.37 -0.64
C ASN A 113 -3.31 -2.26 -0.35
N ARG A 114 -4.33 -2.26 -1.21
CA ARG A 114 -5.49 -3.15 -1.04
C ARG A 114 -5.11 -4.64 -1.06
N PRO A 115 -5.54 -5.47 -0.10
CA PRO A 115 -5.18 -6.88 -0.06
C PRO A 115 -5.67 -7.60 -1.34
N SER A 116 -5.00 -8.67 -1.78
CA SER A 116 -5.42 -9.45 -2.97
C SER A 116 -6.77 -10.14 -2.80
N TYR A 117 -7.12 -10.45 -1.56
CA TYR A 117 -8.33 -11.14 -1.17
C TYR A 117 -8.97 -10.39 -0.01
N LEU A 118 -10.29 -10.34 0.00
CA LEU A 118 -11.06 -10.00 1.17
C LEU A 118 -10.86 -11.07 2.25
N PRO A 119 -11.15 -10.74 3.51
CA PRO A 119 -11.28 -11.70 4.60
C PRO A 119 -12.06 -12.97 4.25
N SER A 120 -13.13 -12.84 3.46
CA SER A 120 -13.98 -13.93 3.00
C SER A 120 -13.33 -14.83 1.93
N GLY A 121 -12.09 -14.58 1.53
CA GLY A 121 -11.41 -15.30 0.45
C GLY A 121 -11.82 -14.86 -0.96
N LYS A 122 -12.79 -13.94 -1.10
CA LYS A 122 -13.16 -13.36 -2.40
C LYS A 122 -12.02 -12.47 -2.92
N PRO A 123 -11.59 -12.58 -4.19
CA PRO A 123 -10.58 -11.68 -4.73
C PRO A 123 -11.09 -10.23 -4.70
N THR A 124 -10.23 -9.30 -4.30
CA THR A 124 -10.54 -7.85 -4.36
C THR A 124 -10.48 -7.31 -5.78
N GLY A 125 -10.05 -8.12 -6.74
CA GLY A 125 -9.90 -7.75 -8.14
C GLY A 125 -8.50 -7.22 -8.44
N HIS A 126 -8.41 -6.06 -9.09
CA HIS A 126 -7.16 -5.52 -9.60
C HIS A 126 -6.29 -4.90 -8.48
N HIS A 127 -5.25 -5.61 -8.06
CA HIS A 127 -4.44 -5.26 -6.89
C HIS A 127 -2.92 -5.24 -7.19
N SER A 128 -2.55 -5.39 -8.47
CA SER A 128 -1.18 -5.65 -8.91
C SER A 128 -0.67 -4.71 -10.02
N GLY A 129 -1.28 -3.54 -10.19
CA GLY A 129 -0.83 -2.54 -11.16
C GLY A 129 -0.34 -1.26 -10.46
N PRO A 130 0.53 -0.47 -11.12
CA PRO A 130 0.72 0.93 -10.76
C PRO A 130 -0.62 1.65 -10.72
N TRP A 131 -0.86 2.41 -9.66
CA TRP A 131 -2.02 3.26 -9.45
C TRP A 131 -1.59 4.72 -9.41
N VAL A 132 -2.40 5.60 -9.98
CA VAL A 132 -2.18 7.06 -10.03
C VAL A 132 -3.50 7.75 -9.73
N ALA A 133 -3.43 8.95 -9.14
CA ALA A 133 -4.53 9.88 -9.04
C ALA A 133 -4.20 11.21 -9.75
N ALA A 134 -5.22 11.88 -10.29
CA ALA A 134 -5.13 13.17 -10.94
C ALA A 134 -6.16 14.11 -10.33
N ARG A 135 -5.75 15.33 -9.99
CA ARG A 135 -6.58 16.37 -9.38
C ARG A 135 -6.70 17.57 -10.30
N TYR A 136 -7.90 18.11 -10.38
CA TYR A 136 -8.20 19.42 -10.96
C TYR A 136 -9.05 20.21 -9.96
N VAL A 137 -8.80 21.50 -9.84
CA VAL A 137 -9.62 22.42 -9.03
C VAL A 137 -10.20 23.47 -9.97
N ASN A 138 -11.52 23.59 -10.03
CA ASN A 138 -12.17 24.56 -10.90
C ASN A 138 -12.07 26.00 -10.35
N GLN A 139 -12.57 26.98 -11.10
CA GLN A 139 -12.53 28.39 -10.71
C GLN A 139 -13.35 28.70 -9.45
N GLN A 140 -14.32 27.84 -9.13
CA GLN A 140 -15.17 27.92 -7.95
C GLN A 140 -14.50 27.28 -6.71
N GLY A 141 -13.32 26.67 -6.87
CA GLY A 141 -12.60 25.97 -5.80
C GLY A 141 -13.07 24.54 -5.58
N GLU A 142 -13.93 24.00 -6.43
CA GLU A 142 -14.38 22.61 -6.35
C GLU A 142 -13.28 21.67 -6.84
N GLU A 143 -13.00 20.64 -6.06
CA GLU A 143 -11.97 19.65 -6.34
C GLU A 143 -12.56 18.41 -7.04
N PHE A 144 -11.92 18.00 -8.13
CA PHE A 144 -12.24 16.80 -8.88
C PHE A 144 -11.02 15.89 -8.90
N ILE A 145 -11.21 14.63 -8.50
CA ILE A 145 -10.14 13.64 -8.48
C ILE A 145 -10.52 12.47 -9.38
N GLY A 146 -9.67 12.19 -10.36
CA GLY A 146 -9.65 10.95 -11.13
C GLY A 146 -8.61 9.97 -10.59
N CYS A 147 -8.87 8.67 -10.65
CA CYS A 147 -7.86 7.67 -10.32
C CYS A 147 -7.87 6.51 -11.30
N GLY A 148 -6.71 5.91 -11.51
CA GLY A 148 -6.52 4.94 -12.57
C GLY A 148 -5.41 3.96 -12.30
N ARG A 149 -5.54 2.78 -12.90
CA ARG A 149 -4.56 1.70 -12.84
C ARG A 149 -3.99 1.45 -14.22
N ALA A 150 -2.70 1.19 -14.29
CA ALA A 150 -2.11 0.72 -15.54
C ALA A 150 -2.63 -0.67 -15.91
N ASP A 151 -2.85 -0.89 -17.20
CA ASP A 151 -3.16 -2.18 -17.80
C ASP A 151 -2.40 -2.36 -19.13
N ASN A 152 -2.81 -3.37 -19.92
CA ASN A 152 -2.19 -3.69 -21.20
C ASN A 152 -2.40 -2.61 -22.26
N THR A 153 -3.35 -1.70 -22.06
CA THR A 153 -3.78 -0.70 -23.05
C THR A 153 -3.40 0.72 -22.66
N MET A 154 -3.29 1.05 -21.37
CA MET A 154 -3.02 2.40 -20.90
C MET A 154 -2.08 2.45 -19.69
N CYS A 155 -1.35 3.56 -19.52
CA CYS A 155 -0.60 3.83 -18.29
C CYS A 155 -1.55 4.24 -17.16
N ALA A 156 -1.07 4.26 -15.92
CA ALA A 156 -1.90 4.61 -14.77
C ALA A 156 -2.32 6.09 -14.83
N GLU A 157 -1.43 6.95 -15.31
CA GLU A 157 -1.65 8.37 -15.58
C GLU A 157 -2.73 8.58 -16.64
N ASP A 158 -2.69 7.80 -17.74
CA ASP A 158 -3.72 7.83 -18.79
C ASP A 158 -5.10 7.46 -18.22
N ALA A 159 -5.16 6.40 -17.41
CA ALA A 159 -6.38 5.95 -16.77
C ALA A 159 -6.92 7.01 -15.80
N ALA A 160 -6.05 7.62 -14.98
CA ALA A 160 -6.44 8.65 -14.02
C ALA A 160 -6.99 9.90 -14.71
N ILE A 161 -6.38 10.32 -15.82
CA ILE A 161 -6.87 11.46 -16.63
C ILE A 161 -8.18 11.11 -17.34
N THR A 162 -8.34 9.88 -17.82
CA THR A 162 -9.60 9.43 -18.43
C THR A 162 -10.75 9.50 -17.41
N ASP A 163 -10.51 8.98 -16.20
CA ASP A 163 -11.48 9.03 -15.10
C ASP A 163 -11.77 10.46 -14.66
N LEU A 164 -10.75 11.32 -14.58
CA LEU A 164 -10.94 12.76 -14.29
C LEU A 164 -11.81 13.43 -15.35
N LYS A 165 -11.53 13.21 -16.64
CA LYS A 165 -12.31 13.78 -17.76
C LYS A 165 -13.77 13.33 -17.74
N ALA A 166 -14.05 12.10 -17.31
CA ALA A 166 -15.41 11.56 -17.20
C ALA A 166 -16.23 12.21 -16.08
N LYS A 167 -15.57 12.79 -15.07
CA LYS A 167 -16.20 13.46 -13.93
C LYS A 167 -16.50 14.94 -14.18
N LEU A 168 -15.95 15.51 -15.24
CA LEU A 168 -16.12 16.92 -15.60
C LEU A 168 -17.17 17.08 -16.70
N ALA A 169 -18.05 18.07 -16.54
CA ALA A 169 -19.01 18.44 -17.58
C ALA A 169 -18.31 19.09 -18.80
N ASP A 170 -17.22 19.83 -18.56
CA ASP A 170 -16.35 20.42 -19.58
C ASP A 170 -14.89 20.11 -19.24
N ASN A 171 -14.22 19.36 -20.12
CA ASN A 171 -12.82 18.98 -19.96
C ASN A 171 -11.87 19.78 -20.88
N THR A 172 -12.39 20.74 -21.67
CA THR A 172 -11.58 21.55 -22.57
C THR A 172 -10.60 22.46 -21.84
N GLN A 173 -10.88 22.73 -20.57
CA GLN A 173 -10.07 23.57 -19.69
C GLN A 173 -8.88 22.82 -19.08
N LEU A 174 -8.83 21.49 -19.15
CA LEU A 174 -7.73 20.72 -18.57
C LEU A 174 -6.42 20.93 -19.36
N ASN A 175 -5.36 21.31 -18.65
CA ASN A 175 -4.03 21.51 -19.20
C ASN A 175 -2.95 21.08 -18.20
N GLN A 176 -1.69 21.15 -18.62
CA GLN A 176 -0.57 20.69 -17.81
C GLN A 176 -0.30 21.57 -16.57
N THR A 177 -0.86 22.78 -16.48
CA THR A 177 -0.61 23.69 -15.35
C THR A 177 -1.74 23.74 -14.32
N ASN A 178 -2.94 23.25 -14.66
CA ASN A 178 -4.08 23.22 -13.74
C ASN A 178 -4.50 21.80 -13.30
N VAL A 179 -3.82 20.78 -13.80
CA VAL A 179 -3.93 19.40 -13.32
C VAL A 179 -2.69 19.02 -12.54
N THR A 180 -2.87 18.31 -11.43
CA THR A 180 -1.78 17.67 -10.68
C THR A 180 -1.98 16.16 -10.71
N ILE A 181 -0.95 15.41 -11.07
CA ILE A 181 -0.93 13.94 -11.16
C ILE A 181 0.06 13.43 -10.12
N SER A 182 -0.40 12.52 -9.26
CA SER A 182 0.38 11.89 -8.20
C SER A 182 1.55 11.07 -8.75
N HIS A 183 2.41 10.58 -7.85
CA HIS A 183 3.29 9.46 -8.18
C HIS A 183 2.47 8.22 -8.50
N ALA A 184 3.07 7.31 -9.30
CA ALA A 184 2.51 6.00 -9.51
C ALA A 184 2.93 5.05 -8.38
N TYR A 185 1.98 4.47 -7.65
CA TYR A 185 2.25 3.52 -6.58
C TYR A 185 1.95 2.10 -7.03
N ILE A 186 2.89 1.18 -6.79
CA ILE A 186 2.76 -0.23 -7.15
C ILE A 186 3.07 -1.12 -5.94
N ARG A 187 2.29 -2.19 -5.80
CA ARG A 187 2.63 -3.30 -4.92
C ARG A 187 3.72 -4.18 -5.53
N LYS A 188 4.85 -4.31 -4.84
CA LYS A 188 5.91 -5.27 -5.16
C LYS A 188 5.85 -6.45 -4.17
N TYR A 189 5.90 -7.66 -4.71
CA TYR A 189 6.06 -8.89 -3.93
C TYR A 189 7.54 -9.24 -3.86
N ALA A 190 8.13 -9.15 -2.67
CA ALA A 190 9.49 -9.61 -2.42
C ALA A 190 9.46 -10.99 -1.75
N LYS A 191 10.55 -11.75 -1.82
CA LYS A 191 10.72 -13.06 -1.15
C LYS A 191 10.40 -13.05 0.36
N LYS A 192 10.30 -11.86 0.98
CA LYS A 192 10.11 -11.65 2.42
C LYS A 192 8.91 -10.77 2.79
N GLY A 193 8.03 -10.41 1.84
CA GLY A 193 6.82 -9.62 2.16
C GLY A 193 6.23 -8.79 1.01
N ARG A 194 5.20 -8.01 1.34
CA ARG A 194 4.52 -7.06 0.45
C ARG A 194 5.05 -5.65 0.73
N LEU A 195 5.37 -4.90 -0.32
CA LEU A 195 5.85 -3.52 -0.22
C LEU A 195 5.10 -2.65 -1.22
N ILE A 196 4.84 -1.39 -0.86
CA ILE A 196 4.34 -0.37 -1.79
C ILE A 196 5.51 0.53 -2.15
N ASN A 197 5.71 0.77 -3.45
CA ASN A 197 6.81 1.58 -3.94
C ASN A 197 6.30 2.53 -5.03
N THR A 198 6.98 3.65 -5.21
CA THR A 198 6.73 4.53 -6.35
C THR A 198 7.38 3.97 -7.61
N MET A 199 6.85 4.37 -8.76
CA MET A 199 7.37 4.09 -10.08
C MET A 199 7.37 5.38 -10.87
N SER A 200 8.49 5.68 -11.51
CA SER A 200 8.64 6.88 -12.32
C SER A 200 7.78 6.80 -13.60
N PRO A 201 7.22 7.92 -14.06
CA PRO A 201 6.43 7.97 -15.29
C PRO A 201 7.32 7.63 -16.48
N CYS A 202 6.75 6.90 -17.45
CA CYS A 202 7.45 6.60 -18.69
C CYS A 202 7.63 7.83 -19.58
N TYR A 203 8.51 7.73 -20.58
CA TYR A 203 8.76 8.77 -21.58
C TYR A 203 7.47 9.40 -22.14
N HIS A 204 6.50 8.59 -22.54
CA HIS A 204 5.25 9.09 -23.11
C HIS A 204 4.36 9.82 -22.09
N CYS A 205 4.27 9.33 -20.85
CA CYS A 205 3.51 10.02 -19.80
C CYS A 205 4.12 11.40 -19.53
N ARG A 206 5.46 11.50 -19.57
CA ARG A 206 6.16 12.78 -19.44
C ARG A 206 5.86 13.74 -20.58
N GLU A 207 5.90 13.27 -21.83
CA GLU A 207 5.53 14.12 -22.97
C GLU A 207 4.08 14.60 -22.89
N ASN A 208 3.16 13.69 -22.54
CA ASN A 208 1.72 13.98 -22.56
C ASN A 208 1.23 14.84 -21.40
N TYR A 209 1.88 14.73 -20.23
CA TYR A 209 1.40 15.35 -19.00
C TYR A 209 2.37 16.39 -18.42
N GLY A 210 3.65 16.33 -18.76
CA GLY A 210 4.63 17.38 -18.47
C GLY A 210 4.55 17.93 -17.04
N ALA A 211 4.24 19.21 -16.93
CA ALA A 211 4.17 19.94 -15.66
C ALA A 211 3.10 19.42 -14.68
N ALA A 212 2.13 18.64 -15.16
CA ALA A 212 1.11 18.05 -14.31
C ALA A 212 1.66 16.91 -13.43
N LEU A 213 2.80 16.30 -13.80
CA LEU A 213 3.36 15.18 -13.04
C LEU A 213 4.10 15.68 -11.79
N ASN A 214 3.75 15.13 -10.62
CA ASN A 214 4.52 15.33 -9.39
C ASN A 214 5.92 14.70 -9.47
N ASP A 215 6.07 13.61 -10.23
CA ASP A 215 7.35 12.93 -10.43
C ASP A 215 8.13 13.51 -11.62
N LYS A 216 9.27 14.15 -11.31
CA LYS A 216 10.21 14.72 -12.29
C LYS A 216 11.34 13.76 -12.66
N THR A 217 11.22 12.47 -12.37
CA THR A 217 12.18 11.40 -12.74
C THR A 217 11.67 10.53 -13.90
N MET A 218 12.58 9.89 -14.63
CA MET A 218 12.26 9.14 -15.86
C MET A 218 12.30 7.65 -15.58
N GLY A 219 11.19 6.97 -15.86
CA GLY A 219 11.11 5.52 -15.85
C GLY A 219 11.23 4.92 -17.25
N ASP A 220 11.66 3.66 -17.31
CA ASP A 220 11.67 2.87 -18.52
C ASP A 220 10.32 2.14 -18.70
N SER A 221 9.81 2.10 -19.93
CA SER A 221 8.62 1.33 -20.29
C SER A 221 8.75 0.83 -21.71
N ASP A 222 8.85 -0.49 -21.87
CA ASP A 222 8.97 -1.16 -23.17
C ASP A 222 7.61 -1.34 -23.89
N LEU A 223 6.52 -0.81 -23.33
CA LEU A 223 5.17 -0.98 -23.86
C LEU A 223 4.78 0.18 -24.80
N THR A 224 4.61 -0.15 -26.08
CA THR A 224 3.90 0.71 -27.05
C THR A 224 2.40 0.62 -26.78
N LYS A 225 1.78 1.72 -26.35
CA LYS A 225 0.35 1.79 -26.01
C LYS A 225 -0.40 2.71 -26.98
N THR A 226 -1.53 2.24 -27.50
CA THR A 226 -2.41 2.97 -28.44
C THR A 226 -3.49 3.75 -27.70
N GLY A 227 -3.93 4.91 -28.24
CA GLY A 227 -5.06 5.67 -27.69
C GLY A 227 -4.73 6.45 -26.41
N ARG A 228 -3.52 7.01 -26.33
CA ARG A 228 -3.09 7.76 -25.14
C ARG A 228 -3.85 9.07 -24.98
N ASN A 229 -4.13 9.41 -23.73
CA ASN A 229 -4.62 10.72 -23.37
C ASN A 229 -3.46 11.72 -23.32
N PHE A 230 -3.79 13.00 -23.45
CA PHE A 230 -2.85 14.09 -23.25
C PHE A 230 -3.55 15.28 -22.60
N LEU A 231 -2.74 16.12 -21.97
CA LEU A 231 -3.10 17.46 -21.54
C LEU A 231 -2.39 18.44 -22.45
N LYS A 232 -3.09 19.50 -22.87
CA LYS A 232 -2.47 20.53 -23.69
C LYS A 232 -1.37 21.23 -22.88
N PRO A 233 -0.21 21.52 -23.49
CA PRO A 233 0.70 22.51 -22.92
C PRO A 233 -0.03 23.85 -22.83
N SER A 234 0.12 24.54 -21.71
CA SER A 234 -0.48 25.85 -21.46
C SER A 234 0.16 26.94 -22.31
#